data_AF-A0A4V3S5K6-F1
#
_entry.id   AF-A0A4V3S5K6-F1
#
_cell.length_a   1.000
_cell.length_b   1.000
_cell.length_c   1.000
_cell.angle_alpha   90.00
_cell.angle_beta   90.00
_cell.angle_gamma   90.00
#
_symmetry.space_group_name_H-M   'P 1'
#
loop_
_entity.id
_entity.type
_entity.pdbx_description
1 polymer ?
#
loop_
_entity_poly.entity_id
_entity_poly.type
_entity_poly.pdbx_seq_one_letter_code
_entity_poly.pdbx_strand_id
1 'polypeptide(L)'
;MPIFLMLSFGVLAALMAVINALQVLLGRQLIKPSASGRSAPRLRAESAAAAMAMLGASLAAFGVRFSGRLTVVGALVMASGWIALMVTRRKFAARS
;
A
#
# COMPACT_ATOMS: atom_id res chain seq x y z
N MET A 1 0.17 6.48 -25.49
CA MET A 1 -0.26 7.26 -24.31
C MET A 1 -0.55 6.40 -23.06
N PRO A 2 -1.22 5.23 -23.09
CA PRO A 2 -1.59 4.51 -21.86
C PRO A 2 -0.40 3.86 -21.11
N ILE A 3 0.65 3.45 -21.83
CA ILE A 3 1.81 2.75 -21.23
C ILE A 3 2.65 3.67 -20.33
N PHE A 4 2.87 4.92 -20.72
CA PHE A 4 3.64 5.88 -19.91
C PHE A 4 2.92 6.20 -18.60
N LEU A 5 1.58 6.32 -18.63
CA LEU A 5 0.78 6.51 -17.43
C LEU A 5 0.89 5.31 -16.48
N MET A 6 0.78 4.08 -16.99
CA MET A 6 0.93 2.88 -16.16
C MET A 6 2.30 2.77 -15.50
N LEU A 7 3.37 3.11 -16.22
CA LEU A 7 4.72 3.13 -15.64
C LEU A 7 4.82 4.16 -14.52
N SER A 8 4.33 5.38 -14.72
CA SER A 8 4.31 6.42 -13.69
C SER A 8 3.52 5.97 -12.45
N PHE A 9 2.35 5.34 -12.64
CA PHE A 9 1.58 4.78 -11.52
C PHE A 9 2.33 3.63 -10.83
N GLY A 10 3.00 2.76 -11.57
CA GLY A 10 3.78 1.66 -11.02
C GLY A 10 4.95 2.15 -10.16
N VAL A 11 5.66 3.19 -10.60
CA VAL A 11 6.74 3.83 -9.85
C VAL A 11 6.19 4.53 -8.61
N LEU A 12 5.12 5.30 -8.74
CA LEU A 12 4.49 5.98 -7.60
C LEU A 12 4.00 4.98 -6.55
N ALA A 13 3.39 3.87 -6.99
CA ALA A 13 2.96 2.80 -6.10
C ALA A 13 4.15 2.13 -5.40
N ALA A 14 5.28 1.90 -6.09
CA ALA A 14 6.48 1.39 -5.45
C ALA A 14 6.99 2.35 -4.36
N LEU A 15 7.06 3.66 -4.65
CA LEU A 15 7.47 4.67 -3.68
C LEU A 15 6.54 4.69 -2.46
N MET A 16 5.22 4.65 -2.68
CA MET A 16 4.25 4.58 -1.60
C MET A 16 4.38 3.30 -0.77
N ALA A 17 4.70 2.16 -1.40
CA ALA A 17 4.97 0.92 -0.70
C ALA A 17 6.18 1.06 0.24
N VAL A 18 7.27 1.67 -0.24
CA VAL A 18 8.48 1.93 0.55
C VAL A 18 8.19 2.86 1.73
N ILE A 19 7.49 3.98 1.49
CA ILE A 19 7.11 4.93 2.55
C ILE A 19 6.29 4.22 3.63
N ASN A 20 5.30 3.42 3.22
CA ASN A 20 4.48 2.67 4.16
C ASN A 20 5.29 1.61 4.93
N ALA A 21 6.22 0.91 4.28
CA ALA A 21 7.12 -0.03 4.94
C ALA A 21 8.01 0.64 5.99
N LEU A 22 8.56 1.82 5.68
CA LEU A 22 9.32 2.60 6.64
C LEU A 22 8.46 3.03 7.84
N GLN A 23 7.19 3.37 7.63
CA GLN A 23 6.26 3.66 8.74
C GLN A 23 5.98 2.44 9.63
N VAL A 24 5.99 1.21 9.07
CA VAL A 24 5.89 -0.03 9.86
C VAL A 24 7.10 -0.16 10.78
N LEU A 25 8.31 -0.02 10.24
CA LEU A 25 9.56 -0.15 10.99
C LEU A 25 9.65 0.89 12.10
N LEU A 26 9.40 2.16 11.76
CA LEU A 26 9.53 3.27 12.71
C LEU A 26 8.36 3.35 13.69
N GLY A 27 7.19 2.82 13.33
CA GLY A 27 5.95 3.02 14.08
C GLY A 27 5.54 4.49 14.19
N ARG A 28 6.01 5.33 13.27
CA ARG A 28 5.77 6.78 13.23
C ARG A 28 5.33 7.18 11.83
N GLN A 29 4.43 8.17 11.74
CA GLN A 29 4.00 8.73 10.46
C GLN A 29 5.15 9.56 9.88
N LEU A 30 5.52 9.24 8.64
CA LEU A 30 6.53 10.00 7.89
C LEU A 30 5.94 11.24 7.21
N ILE A 31 4.64 11.19 6.89
CA ILE A 31 3.90 12.29 6.27
C ILE A 31 2.75 12.63 7.24
N LYS A 32 2.93 13.70 8.03
CA LYS A 32 1.95 14.17 9.02
C LYS A 32 0.98 15.17 8.38
N PRO A 33 -0.33 15.06 8.61
CA PRO A 33 -1.10 16.19 9.10
C PRO A 33 -0.83 16.29 10.62
N SER A 34 -0.55 17.49 11.12
CA SER A 34 0.05 17.77 12.44
C SER A 34 -0.66 17.22 13.70
N ALA A 35 -1.78 16.48 13.59
CA ALA A 35 -2.63 16.06 14.71
C ALA A 35 -3.21 14.63 14.62
N SER A 36 -2.57 13.68 13.91
CA SER A 36 -3.09 12.30 13.86
C SER A 36 -2.96 11.60 15.23
N GLY A 37 -4.06 11.49 15.98
CA GLY A 37 -4.16 10.75 17.25
C GLY A 37 -4.13 9.22 17.13
N ARG A 38 -3.59 8.65 16.04
CA ARG A 38 -3.50 7.19 15.86
C ARG A 38 -2.35 6.62 16.71
N SER A 39 -2.64 5.56 17.46
CA SER A 39 -1.62 4.83 18.22
C SER A 39 -0.59 4.15 17.30
N ALA A 40 0.64 3.97 17.78
CA ALA A 40 1.70 3.32 17.00
C ALA A 40 1.33 1.91 16.48
N PRO A 41 0.64 1.04 17.24
CA PRO A 41 0.18 -0.25 16.73
C PRO A 41 -0.83 -0.13 15.60
N ARG A 42 -1.76 0.83 15.70
CA ARG A 42 -2.73 1.13 14.63
C ARG A 42 -2.03 1.57 13.36
N LEU A 43 -1.05 2.47 13.51
CA LEU A 43 -0.28 2.96 12.38
C LEU A 43 0.51 1.84 11.71
N ARG A 44 1.24 1.02 12.46
CA ARG A 44 2.03 -0.09 11.89
C ARG A 44 1.15 -1.06 11.12
N ALA A 45 -0.02 -1.41 11.65
CA ALA A 45 -0.93 -2.33 10.97
C ALA A 45 -1.53 -1.73 9.69
N GLU A 46 -1.99 -0.47 9.74
CA GLU A 46 -2.53 0.22 8.56
C GLU A 46 -1.45 0.41 7.49
N SER A 47 -0.24 0.84 7.87
CA SER A 47 0.88 1.05 6.96
C SER A 47 1.37 -0.28 6.36
N ALA A 48 1.41 -1.39 7.11
CA ALA A 48 1.79 -2.70 6.56
C ALA A 48 0.82 -3.16 5.45
N ALA A 49 -0.49 -3.04 5.70
CA ALA A 49 -1.50 -3.39 4.73
C ALA A 49 -1.46 -2.46 3.49
N ALA A 50 -1.27 -1.16 3.71
CA ALA A 50 -1.11 -0.20 2.62
C ALA A 50 0.17 -0.44 1.80
N ALA A 51 1.28 -0.84 2.44
CA ALA A 51 2.51 -1.21 1.76
C ALA A 51 2.28 -2.40 0.81
N MET A 52 1.59 -3.44 1.28
CA MET A 52 1.24 -4.60 0.46
C MET A 52 0.35 -4.23 -0.72
N ALA A 53 -0.69 -3.42 -0.49
CA ALA A 53 -1.58 -2.98 -1.55
C ALA A 53 -0.81 -2.22 -2.65
N MET A 54 0.07 -1.31 -2.25
CA MET A 54 0.86 -0.49 -3.17
C MET A 54 1.95 -1.30 -3.88
N LEU A 55 2.55 -2.30 -3.22
CA LEU A 55 3.48 -3.24 -3.85
C LEU A 55 2.76 -4.04 -4.94
N GLY A 56 1.56 -4.57 -4.65
CA GLY A 56 0.74 -5.28 -5.62
C GLY A 56 0.35 -4.41 -6.82
N ALA A 57 -0.06 -3.17 -6.57
CA ALA A 57 -0.38 -2.20 -7.62
C ALA A 57 0.84 -1.91 -8.52
N SER A 58 2.03 -1.77 -7.94
CA SER A 58 3.28 -1.60 -8.68
C SER A 58 3.58 -2.82 -9.56
N LEU A 59 3.50 -4.02 -8.99
CA LEU A 59 3.76 -5.26 -9.70
C LEU A 59 2.76 -5.47 -10.84
N ALA A 60 1.49 -5.11 -10.64
CA ALA A 60 0.46 -5.19 -11.67
C ALA A 60 0.75 -4.22 -12.83
N ALA A 61 1.13 -2.98 -12.50
CA ALA A 61 1.43 -1.94 -13.48
C ALA A 61 2.65 -2.28 -14.35
N PHE A 62 3.74 -2.76 -13.74
CA PHE A 62 4.90 -3.26 -14.48
C PHE A 62 4.59 -4.56 -15.23
N GLY A 63 3.79 -5.44 -14.63
CA GLY A 63 3.37 -6.71 -15.23
C GLY A 63 2.70 -6.54 -16.58
N VAL A 64 1.86 -5.53 -16.76
CA VAL A 64 1.20 -5.29 -18.07
C VAL A 64 2.20 -5.05 -19.20
N ARG A 65 3.39 -4.53 -18.89
CA ARG A 65 4.44 -4.33 -19.89
C ARG A 65 5.29 -5.59 -20.12
N PHE A 66 5.60 -6.34 -19.08
CA PHE A 66 6.61 -7.41 -19.14
C PHE A 66 6.04 -8.84 -19.11
N SER A 67 4.89 -9.07 -18.46
CA SER A 67 4.28 -10.40 -18.32
C SER A 67 2.86 -10.34 -17.77
N GLY A 68 1.89 -10.86 -18.53
CA GLY A 68 0.49 -10.96 -18.08
C GLY A 68 0.29 -11.78 -16.81
N ARG A 69 1.15 -12.78 -16.54
CA ARG A 69 1.12 -13.53 -15.28
C ARG A 69 1.49 -12.65 -14.08
N LEU A 70 2.49 -11.78 -14.26
CA LEU A 70 2.92 -10.84 -13.23
C LEU A 70 1.82 -9.81 -12.93
N THR A 71 1.04 -9.43 -13.94
CA THR A 71 -0.16 -8.59 -13.77
C THR A 71 -1.17 -9.24 -12.82
N VAL A 72 -1.50 -10.51 -13.04
CA VAL A 72 -2.48 -11.24 -12.21
C VAL A 72 -1.97 -11.39 -10.78
N VAL A 73 -0.70 -11.75 -10.60
CA VAL A 73 -0.07 -11.84 -9.27
C VAL A 73 -0.12 -10.49 -8.56
N GLY A 74 0.25 -9.41 -9.25
CA GLY A 74 0.19 -8.06 -8.70
C GLY A 74 -1.22 -7.65 -8.27
N ALA A 75 -2.23 -7.97 -9.09
CA ALA A 75 -3.62 -7.69 -8.78
C ALA A 75 -4.11 -8.46 -7.53
N LEU A 76 -3.72 -9.73 -7.38
CA LEU A 76 -4.06 -10.53 -6.20
C LEU A 76 -3.41 -9.97 -4.92
N VAL A 77 -2.13 -9.59 -4.99
CA VAL A 77 -1.42 -8.95 -3.87
C VAL A 77 -2.04 -7.59 -3.52
N MET A 78 -2.42 -6.81 -4.53
CA MET A 78 -3.09 -5.52 -4.33
C MET A 78 -4.42 -5.70 -3.60
N ALA A 79 -5.24 -6.66 -4.06
CA ALA A 79 -6.55 -6.96 -3.48
C ALA A 79 -6.43 -7.44 -2.03
N SER A 80 -5.49 -8.35 -1.74
CA SER A 80 -5.29 -8.85 -0.37
C SER A 80 -4.81 -7.75 0.58
N GLY A 81 -3.88 -6.89 0.13
CA GLY A 81 -3.43 -5.73 0.89
C GLY A 81 -4.57 -4.74 1.17
N TRP A 82 -5.43 -4.49 0.18
CA TRP A 82 -6.60 -3.62 0.34
C TRP A 82 -7.62 -4.18 1.33
N ILE A 83 -7.92 -5.48 1.24
CA ILE A 83 -8.80 -6.18 2.19
C ILE A 83 -8.22 -6.08 3.60
N ALA A 84 -6.93 -6.37 3.77
CA ALA A 84 -6.25 -6.26 5.05
C ALA A 84 -6.33 -4.83 5.61
N LEU A 85 -6.20 -3.81 4.77
CA LEU A 85 -6.31 -2.41 5.16
C LEU A 85 -7.72 -2.08 5.66
N MET A 86 -8.75 -2.53 4.95
CA MET A 86 -10.15 -2.32 5.34
C MET A 86 -10.48 -3.04 6.65
N VAL A 87 -10.05 -4.29 6.82
CA VAL A 87 -10.24 -5.06 8.05
C VAL A 87 -9.54 -4.37 9.22
N THR A 88 -8.30 -3.91 9.02
CA THR A 88 -7.53 -3.21 10.05
C THR A 88 -8.21 -1.91 10.46
N ARG A 89 -8.64 -1.10 9.51
CA ARG A 89 -9.36 0.15 9.77
C ARG A 89 -10.64 -0.09 10.56
N ARG A 90 -11.44 -1.10 10.18
CA ARG A 90 -12.67 -1.48 10.90
C ARG A 90 -12.37 -1.92 12.33
N LYS A 91 -11.35 -2.76 12.53
CA LYS A 91 -10.94 -3.27 13.84
C LYS A 91 -10.54 -2.14 14.80
N PHE A 92 -9.84 -1.12 14.30
CA PHE A 92 -9.44 0.01 15.12
C PHE A 92 -10.55 1.05 15.32
N ALA A 93 -11.45 1.23 14.35
CA ALA A 93 -12.63 2.09 14.52
C ALA A 93 -13.62 1.52 15.55
N ALA A 94 -13.76 0.19 15.65
CA ALA A 94 -14.59 -0.44 16.66
C ALA A 94 -14.00 -0.41 18.09
N ARG A 95 -12.75 0.08 18.25
CA ARG A 95 -12.02 0.12 19.53
C ARG A 95 -11.75 1.54 20.04
N SER A 96 -12.16 2.56 19.28
CA SER A 96 -12.01 3.99 19.57
C SER A 96 -13.36 4.58 19.90
#